data_AF-A0A380TE54-F1
#
_entry.id   AF-A0A380TE54-F1
#
_cell.length_a   1.000
_cell.length_b   1.000
_cell.length_c   1.000
_cell.angle_alpha   90.00
_cell.angle_beta   90.00
_cell.angle_gamma   90.00
#
_symmetry.space_group_name_H-M   'P 1'
#
loop_
_entity.id
_entity.type
_entity.pdbx_description
1 polymer ?
#
loop_
_entity_poly.entity_id
_entity_poly.type
_entity_poly.pdbx_seq_one_letter_code
_entity_poly.pdbx_strand_id
1 'polypeptide(L)'
;MDAEGEQALLLAIEQARRNGTTVVIVAQRTSVVATADRLLVLREGRIERIGPRREVAKDYAAPAPRRSIGPAAVTRLPLTATA
;
A
#
# COMPACT_ATOMS: atom_id res chain seq x y z
N MET A 1 -12.99 3.67 -9.95
CA MET A 1 -13.37 4.83 -9.11
C MET A 1 -12.39 5.93 -9.41
N ASP A 2 -12.88 7.15 -9.59
CA ASP A 2 -12.05 8.34 -9.64
C ASP A 2 -11.50 8.66 -8.23
N ALA A 3 -10.57 9.61 -8.16
CA ALA A 3 -9.90 9.98 -6.91
C ALA A 3 -10.87 10.59 -5.89
N GLU A 4 -11.82 11.41 -6.36
CA GLU A 4 -12.84 12.03 -5.51
C GLU A 4 -13.77 10.98 -4.90
N GLY A 5 -14.28 10.05 -5.72
CA GLY A 5 -15.11 8.96 -5.23
C GLY A 5 -14.37 8.07 -4.24
N GLU A 6 -13.10 7.78 -4.48
CA GLU A 6 -12.30 7.00 -3.52
C GLU A 6 -12.16 7.72 -2.19
N GLN A 7 -11.88 9.02 -2.20
CA GLN A 7 -11.82 9.80 -0.97
C GLN A 7 -13.15 9.82 -0.21
N ALA A 8 -14.27 10.00 -0.93
CA ALA A 8 -15.61 9.94 -0.34
C ALA A 8 -15.90 8.56 0.27
N LEU A 9 -15.50 7.48 -0.40
CA LEU A 9 -15.62 6.12 0.12
C LEU A 9 -14.81 5.92 1.40
N LEU A 10 -13.56 6.38 1.43
CA LEU A 10 -12.72 6.28 2.62
C LEU A 10 -13.33 7.04 3.82
N LEU A 11 -13.87 8.23 3.58
CA LEU A 11 -14.57 9.01 4.61
C LEU A 11 -15.82 8.28 5.12
N ALA A 12 -16.61 7.68 4.23
CA ALA A 12 -17.80 6.91 4.60
C ALA A 12 -17.46 5.68 5.46
N ILE A 13 -16.41 4.94 5.09
CA ILE A 13 -15.92 3.79 5.87
C ILE A 13 -15.50 4.23 7.27
N GLU A 14 -14.73 5.32 7.36
CA GLU A 14 -14.27 5.88 8.65
C GLU A 14 -15.44 6.31 9.53
N GLN A 15 -16.45 6.99 8.95
CA GLN A 15 -17.63 7.41 9.71
C GLN A 15 -18.44 6.21 10.20
N ALA A 16 -18.64 5.19 9.35
CA ALA A 16 -19.33 3.96 9.75
C ALA A 16 -18.60 3.26 10.90
N ARG A 17 -17.27 3.17 10.84
CA ARG A 17 -16.45 2.60 11.91
C ARG A 17 -16.62 3.37 13.22
N ARG A 18 -16.58 4.70 13.18
CA ARG A 18 -16.78 5.57 14.37
C ARG A 18 -18.15 5.36 15.02
N ASN A 19 -19.16 5.02 14.22
CA ASN A 19 -20.50 4.74 14.70
C ASN A 19 -20.65 3.31 15.28
N GLY A 20 -19.58 2.51 15.33
CA GLY A 20 -19.61 1.13 15.82
C GLY A 20 -20.10 0.11 14.79
N THR A 21 -20.26 0.51 13.52
CA THR A 21 -20.71 -0.39 12.45
C THR A 21 -19.57 -1.30 11.99
N THR A 22 -19.84 -2.58 11.83
CA THR A 22 -18.91 -3.51 11.17
C THR A 22 -18.98 -3.33 9.66
N VAL A 23 -17.85 -3.01 9.04
CA VAL A 23 -17.75 -2.81 7.58
C VAL A 23 -16.97 -3.96 6.96
N VAL A 24 -17.56 -4.64 5.98
CA VAL A 24 -16.90 -5.69 5.19
C VAL A 24 -16.63 -5.16 3.80
N ILE A 25 -15.38 -5.25 3.36
CA ILE A 25 -14.93 -4.68 2.08
C ILE A 25 -14.32 -5.79 1.23
N VAL A 26 -14.78 -5.91 -0.02
CA VAL A 26 -14.14 -6.74 -1.04
C VAL A 26 -13.49 -5.80 -2.05
N ALA A 27 -12.17 -5.66 -1.98
CA ALA A 27 -11.42 -4.73 -2.82
C ALA A 27 -10.09 -5.34 -3.29
N GLN A 28 -9.72 -5.04 -4.53
CA GLN A 28 -8.39 -5.37 -5.09
C GLN A 28 -7.41 -4.18 -5.01
N ARG A 29 -7.88 -3.00 -4.58
CA ARG A 29 -7.07 -1.79 -4.47
C ARG A 29 -6.42 -1.70 -3.09
N THR A 30 -5.10 -1.57 -3.07
CA THR A 30 -4.30 -1.55 -1.84
C THR A 30 -4.67 -0.39 -0.92
N SER A 31 -5.09 0.77 -1.46
CA SER A 31 -5.50 1.96 -0.70
C SER A 31 -6.68 1.68 0.23
N VAL A 32 -7.70 0.97 -0.26
CA VAL A 32 -8.89 0.61 0.52
C VAL A 32 -8.57 -0.53 1.47
N VAL A 33 -7.78 -1.52 1.05
CA VAL A 33 -7.32 -2.61 1.92
C VAL A 33 -6.49 -2.08 3.10
N ALA A 34 -5.77 -0.97 2.91
CA ALA A 34 -4.95 -0.36 3.94
C ALA A 34 -5.75 0.23 5.12
N THR A 35 -7.05 0.52 4.95
CA THR A 35 -7.89 1.05 6.04
C THR A 35 -8.53 -0.04 6.90
N ALA A 36 -8.45 -1.31 6.48
CA ALA A 36 -8.99 -2.42 7.23
C ALA A 36 -8.20 -2.72 8.52
N ASP A 37 -8.92 -3.08 9.58
CA ASP A 37 -8.32 -3.53 10.85
C ASP A 37 -7.83 -4.98 10.75
N ARG A 38 -8.60 -5.81 10.03
CA ARG A 38 -8.32 -7.23 9.79
C ARG A 38 -8.40 -7.54 8.30
N LEU A 39 -7.63 -8.52 7.86
CA LEU A 39 -7.66 -9.04 6.49
C LEU A 39 -8.08 -10.51 6.49
N LEU A 40 -8.83 -10.89 5.45
CA LEU A 40 -9.17 -12.26 5.11
C LEU A 40 -8.73 -12.49 3.66
N VAL A 41 -7.89 -13.50 3.45
CA VAL A 41 -7.40 -13.89 2.12
C VAL A 41 -8.17 -15.12 1.66
N LEU A 42 -8.83 -15.00 0.51
CA LEU A 42 -9.47 -16.11 -0.18
C LEU A 42 -8.58 -16.58 -1.32
N ARG A 43 -8.38 -17.89 -1.41
CA ARG A 43 -7.74 -18.56 -2.55
C ARG A 43 -8.57 -19.79 -2.89
N GLU A 44 -8.96 -19.91 -4.16
CA GLU A 44 -9.72 -21.05 -4.68
C GLU A 44 -11.01 -21.34 -3.86
N GLY A 45 -11.72 -20.28 -3.46
CA GLY A 45 -12.95 -20.38 -2.70
C GLY A 45 -12.77 -20.79 -1.23
N ARG A 46 -11.53 -20.88 -0.74
CA ARG A 46 -11.21 -21.21 0.66
C ARG A 46 -10.55 -20.04 1.36
N ILE A 47 -10.78 -19.95 2.66
CA ILE A 47 -10.05 -19.01 3.53
C ILE A 47 -8.63 -19.55 3.69
N GLU A 48 -7.68 -18.86 3.07
CA GLU A 48 -6.26 -19.16 3.20
C GLU A 48 -5.70 -18.56 4.50
N ARG A 49 -6.14 -17.34 4.85
CA ARG A 49 -5.67 -16.64 6.05
C ARG A 49 -6.69 -15.63 6.56
N ILE A 50 -6.70 -15.41 7.88
CA ILE A 50 -7.44 -14.32 8.53
C ILE A 50 -6.62 -13.79 9.71
N GLY A 51 -6.54 -12.47 9.88
CA GLY A 51 -5.76 -11.90 10.97
C GLY A 51 -5.69 -10.37 10.96
N PRO A 52 -4.96 -9.77 11.91
CA PRO A 52 -4.66 -8.34 11.90
C PRO A 52 -4.00 -7.95 10.58
N ARG A 53 -4.38 -6.80 10.02
CA ARG A 53 -3.86 -6.37 8.71
C ARG A 53 -2.34 -6.38 8.63
N ARG A 54 -1.65 -5.92 9.67
CA ARG A 54 -0.18 -5.85 9.72
C ARG A 54 0.50 -7.21 9.69
N GLU A 55 -0.17 -8.26 10.17
CA GLU A 55 0.37 -9.61 10.16
C GLU A 55 0.16 -10.26 8.80
N VAL A 56 -1.08 -10.17 8.28
CA VAL A 56 -1.42 -10.75 6.99
C VAL A 56 -0.69 -10.03 5.85
N ALA A 57 -0.62 -8.70 5.86
CA ALA A 57 -0.03 -7.94 4.76
C ALA A 57 1.47 -8.20 4.53
N LYS A 58 2.22 -8.71 5.51
CA LYS A 58 3.64 -9.07 5.32
C LYS A 58 3.84 -10.14 4.25
N ASP A 59 2.90 -11.07 4.19
CA ASP A 59 2.98 -12.24 3.30
C ASP A 59 2.47 -11.92 1.88
N TYR A 60 1.71 -10.82 1.73
CA TYR A 60 1.04 -10.45 0.47
C TYR A 60 1.38 -9.02 -0.01
N ALA A 61 2.32 -8.33 0.62
CA ALA A 61 2.80 -7.04 0.13
C ALA A 61 3.49 -7.25 -1.22
N ALA A 62 3.07 -6.49 -2.25
CA ALA A 62 3.82 -6.44 -3.50
C ALA A 62 5.27 -6.03 -3.20
N PRO A 63 6.27 -6.65 -3.86
CA PRO A 63 7.67 -6.29 -3.64
C PRO A 63 7.82 -4.78 -3.85
N ALA A 64 8.40 -4.10 -2.87
CA ALA A 64 8.61 -2.67 -2.91
C ALA A 64 9.26 -2.28 -4.25
N PRO A 65 8.86 -1.16 -4.89
CA PRO A 65 9.50 -0.72 -6.11
C PRO A 65 11.00 -0.60 -5.83
N ARG A 66 11.80 -1.43 -6.53
CA ARG A 66 13.26 -1.34 -6.44
C ARG A 66 13.63 0.09 -6.84
N ARG A 67 14.05 0.89 -5.86
CA ARG A 67 14.55 2.24 -6.10
C ARG A 67 15.76 2.07 -7.00
N SER A 68 15.61 2.34 -8.29
CA SER A 68 16.72 2.37 -9.22
C SER A 68 17.63 3.51 -8.76
N ILE A 69 18.75 3.16 -8.14
CA ILE A 69 19.84 4.10 -7.89
C ILE A 69 20.39 4.43 -9.29
N GLY A 70 19.98 5.58 -9.83
CA GLY A 70 20.57 6.13 -11.06
C GLY A 70 22.07 6.38 -10.84
N PRO A 71 22.89 6.33 -11.90
CA PRO A 71 24.34 6.41 -11.76
C PRO A 71 24.74 7.75 -11.15
N ALA A 72 25.57 7.68 -10.12
CA ALA A 72 26.18 8.80 -9.45
C ALA A 72 26.76 9.78 -10.49
N ALA A 73 26.44 11.06 -10.34
CA ALA A 73 27.05 12.12 -11.12
C ALA A 73 28.58 12.01 -11.00
N VAL A 74 29.24 11.68 -12.10
CA VAL A 74 30.70 11.69 -12.20
C VAL A 74 31.14 13.14 -12.14
N THR A 75 31.49 13.63 -10.96
CA THR A 75 32.16 14.92 -10.79
C THR A 75 33.53 14.83 -11.45
N ARG A 76 33.67 15.40 -12.65
CA ARG A 76 34.99 15.64 -13.25
C ARG A 76 35.66 16.76 -12.44
N LEU A 77 36.76 16.43 -11.76
CA LEU A 77 37.69 17.40 -11.19
C LEU A 77 38.38 18.18 -12.33
N PRO A 78 38.64 19.50 -12.17
CA PRO A 78 39.43 20.25 -13.13
C PRO A 78 40.91 19.87 -12.99
N LEU A 79 41.55 19.54 -14.10
CA LEU A 79 43.00 19.40 -14.19
C LEU A 79 43.63 20.80 -14.14
N THR A 80 44.07 21.24 -12.97
CA THR A 80 45.09 22.27 -12.83
C THR A 80 46.46 21.61 -12.71
N ALA A 81 47.30 21.79 -13.73
CA ALA A 81 48.76 21.68 -13.69
C ALA A 81 49.28 22.42 -14.94
N THR A 82 49.72 23.67 -14.82
CA THR A 82 51.12 24.07 -14.56
C THR A 82 52.07 23.60 -15.66
N ALA A 83 52.37 24.52 -16.58
CA ALA A 83 53.67 24.67 -17.24
C ALA A 83 53.84 26.16 -17.59
#